data_AF-Q3TC14-F1
#
_entry.id   AF-Q3TC14-F1
#
_cell.length_a   1.000
_cell.length_b   1.000
_cell.length_c   1.000
_cell.angle_alpha   90.00
_cell.angle_beta   90.00
_cell.angle_gamma   90.00
#
_symmetry.space_group_name_H-M   'P 1'
#
loop_
_entity.id
_entity.type
_entity.pdbx_description
1 polymer ?
#
loop_
_entity_poly.entity_id
_entity_poly.type
_entity_poly.pdbx_seq_one_letter_code
_entity_poly.pdbx_strand_id
1 'polypeptide(L)'
;GRRGRGGARGAPTWAAAPCGPSCCNARWRTHGLAGRRGHCAEPPVLAAATSGSPGPAAARGTEQKVAGSGEATMKPSSEEEGELVQGVGPWDECFEVAVQLALRAGQIIRKALTEEKRVSTKTSAADLVTETDHRVEDLIVSELRKRFPSHRFIAEEATASGAKCVLTHSPTWIIDPIDGTCNFVHRFPTVAVSIGFAVHQELEFGVIHHCTEERLYTGRRGQGAFCNGQRLQVSRETDLAKALVLTEIGPKRDPDTLKVFLSNMERLLHAKAHGVRVIGSSTLALCYLASGAADAYYQFGLHCWDLAAATVIIREAGGIVIDTSGGPLDLMSCRVVAAGTREMAVLIAQALQTINYGRDDEK
;
A
#
# COMPACT_ATOMS: atom_id res chain seq x y z
N GLY A 1 -76.45 12.90 -18.17
CA GLY A 1 -75.84 13.50 -16.97
C GLY A 1 -74.33 13.58 -17.13
N ARG A 2 -73.75 14.73 -16.77
CA ARG A 2 -72.36 15.01 -16.28
C ARG A 2 -71.61 13.76 -15.74
N ARG A 3 -70.29 13.54 -15.82
CA ARG A 3 -69.00 14.26 -16.02
C ARG A 3 -67.99 13.16 -16.47
N GLY A 4 -66.99 13.37 -17.34
CA GLY A 4 -65.76 14.15 -17.11
C GLY A 4 -64.53 13.21 -17.09
N ARG A 5 -63.79 13.11 -18.21
CA ARG A 5 -62.46 12.46 -18.29
C ARG A 5 -61.39 13.53 -18.11
N GLY A 6 -60.49 13.35 -17.14
CA GLY A 6 -59.29 14.18 -16.93
C GLY A 6 -58.04 13.34 -17.18
N GLY A 7 -57.15 13.85 -18.03
CA GLY A 7 -55.95 13.18 -18.51
C GLY A 7 -54.78 13.17 -17.52
N ALA A 8 -53.95 12.13 -17.65
CA ALA A 8 -52.65 12.01 -17.01
C ALA A 8 -51.58 12.80 -17.81
N ARG A 9 -50.70 13.49 -17.10
CA ARG A 9 -49.54 14.22 -17.64
C ARG A 9 -48.39 13.23 -17.85
N GLY A 10 -47.88 13.15 -19.08
CA GLY A 10 -46.63 12.45 -19.42
C GLY A 10 -45.44 13.41 -19.46
N ALA A 11 -44.29 12.93 -19.00
CA ALA A 11 -42.99 13.60 -19.06
C ALA A 11 -42.39 13.56 -20.48
N PRO A 12 -41.54 14.52 -20.89
CA PRO A 12 -40.94 14.52 -22.22
C PRO A 12 -39.67 13.65 -22.26
N THR A 13 -39.65 12.73 -23.23
CA THR A 13 -38.47 11.99 -23.69
C THR A 13 -37.78 12.81 -24.79
N TRP A 14 -36.47 13.03 -24.66
CA TRP A 14 -35.63 13.58 -25.74
C TRP A 14 -35.05 12.42 -26.55
N ALA A 15 -35.48 12.32 -27.81
CA ALA A 15 -34.96 11.37 -28.78
C ALA A 15 -33.66 11.91 -29.41
N ALA A 16 -32.65 11.05 -29.51
CA ALA A 16 -31.40 11.31 -30.23
C ALA A 16 -31.60 11.18 -31.75
N ALA A 17 -31.05 12.13 -32.52
CA ALA A 17 -30.95 12.06 -33.97
C ALA A 17 -29.54 11.58 -34.40
N PRO A 18 -29.40 10.77 -35.47
CA PRO A 18 -28.12 10.22 -35.89
C PRO A 18 -27.39 11.18 -36.84
N CYS A 19 -26.07 11.35 -36.66
CA CYS A 19 -25.20 12.01 -37.64
C CYS A 19 -24.32 10.97 -38.34
N GLY A 20 -24.41 10.92 -39.67
CA GLY A 20 -23.55 10.16 -40.56
C GLY A 20 -22.23 10.88 -40.90
N PRO A 21 -21.32 10.23 -41.64
CA PRO A 21 -19.90 10.55 -41.66
C PRO A 21 -19.50 11.41 -42.87
N SER A 22 -18.58 12.36 -42.68
CA SER A 22 -17.54 12.73 -43.68
C SER A 22 -16.72 13.95 -43.25
N CYS A 23 -15.50 14.01 -43.79
CA CYS A 23 -14.56 15.13 -43.81
C CYS A 23 -13.52 15.21 -42.67
N CYS A 24 -12.52 14.33 -42.77
CA CYS A 24 -11.15 14.62 -42.36
C CYS A 24 -10.51 15.65 -43.31
N ASN A 25 -10.12 16.83 -42.78
CA ASN A 25 -8.85 17.52 -43.06
C ASN A 25 -8.91 18.95 -42.53
N ALA A 26 -8.14 19.25 -41.49
CA ALA A 26 -7.80 20.63 -41.12
C ALA A 26 -6.28 20.75 -40.96
N ARG A 27 -5.66 21.35 -41.97
CA ARG A 27 -4.28 21.81 -42.02
C ARG A 27 -4.10 22.99 -41.06
N TRP A 28 -3.01 22.98 -40.29
CA TRP A 28 -2.54 24.15 -39.55
C TRP A 28 -1.99 25.20 -40.52
N ARG A 29 -2.57 26.41 -40.50
CA ARG A 29 -2.07 27.57 -41.25
C ARG A 29 -1.00 28.29 -40.44
N THR A 30 0.18 28.43 -41.03
CA THR A 30 1.22 29.38 -40.63
C THR A 30 0.95 30.75 -41.29
N HIS A 31 0.98 31.82 -40.50
CA HIS A 31 1.27 33.17 -41.01
C HIS A 31 2.35 33.79 -40.13
N GLY A 32 3.45 34.19 -40.77
CA GLY A 32 4.52 35.00 -40.19
C GLY A 32 4.51 36.42 -40.73
N LEU A 33 5.54 37.15 -40.27
CA LEU A 33 6.00 38.53 -40.53
C LEU A 33 5.64 39.52 -39.39
N ALA A 34 6.52 40.37 -38.87
CA ALA A 34 7.98 40.50 -38.95
C ALA A 34 8.45 41.53 -37.89
N GLY A 35 9.66 41.34 -37.35
CA GLY A 35 10.61 42.42 -37.03
C GLY A 35 10.51 43.13 -35.67
N ARG A 36 11.51 42.87 -34.81
CA ARG A 36 12.48 43.88 -34.31
C ARG A 36 13.60 43.20 -33.52
N ARG A 37 14.83 43.65 -33.76
CA ARG A 37 16.09 43.16 -33.20
C ARG A 37 16.22 43.55 -31.71
N GLY A 38 16.67 42.62 -30.87
CA GLY A 38 17.10 42.83 -29.49
C GLY A 38 18.18 41.82 -29.14
N HIS A 39 19.28 42.29 -28.55
CA HIS A 39 20.54 41.57 -28.39
C HIS A 39 20.42 40.38 -27.41
N CYS A 40 20.98 39.21 -27.77
CA CYS A 40 21.29 38.14 -26.81
C CYS A 40 22.77 38.23 -26.44
N ALA A 41 23.07 38.37 -25.15
CA ALA A 41 24.40 38.23 -24.58
C ALA A 41 24.56 36.78 -24.09
N GLU A 42 25.67 36.14 -24.46
CA GLU A 42 26.09 34.81 -24.03
C GLU A 42 26.62 34.83 -22.58
N PRO A 43 26.51 33.70 -21.84
CA PRO A 43 27.16 33.55 -20.54
C PRO A 43 28.63 33.15 -20.69
N PRO A 44 29.57 33.63 -19.84
CA PRO A 44 30.96 33.23 -19.95
C PRO A 44 31.22 31.87 -19.31
N VAL A 45 32.01 31.10 -20.05
CA VAL A 45 32.75 29.90 -19.65
C VAL A 45 33.87 30.31 -18.68
N LEU A 46 34.01 29.61 -17.55
CA LEU A 46 35.18 29.75 -16.67
C LEU A 46 35.97 28.44 -16.63
N ALA A 47 37.25 28.60 -16.94
CA ALA A 47 38.24 27.58 -17.20
C ALA A 47 38.82 26.94 -15.93
N ALA A 48 39.31 25.72 -16.12
CA ALA A 48 40.11 24.95 -15.18
C ALA A 48 41.47 25.63 -14.89
N ALA A 49 41.96 25.47 -13.66
CA ALA A 49 43.35 25.67 -13.30
C ALA A 49 43.84 24.50 -12.42
N THR A 50 44.93 23.90 -12.90
CA THR A 50 45.72 22.81 -12.32
C THR A 50 46.69 23.30 -11.24
N SER A 51 47.18 22.34 -10.44
CA SER A 51 48.39 22.30 -9.57
C SER A 51 47.99 22.04 -8.12
N GLY A 52 48.66 21.21 -7.31
CA GLY A 52 49.87 20.40 -7.44
C GLY A 52 50.18 19.93 -6.00
N SER A 53 50.51 18.64 -5.81
CA SER A 53 50.89 18.06 -4.52
C SER A 53 52.18 18.68 -3.95
N PRO A 54 52.42 18.54 -2.64
CA PRO A 54 53.44 17.58 -2.23
C PRO A 54 53.16 16.84 -0.90
N GLY A 55 53.50 15.54 -0.84
CA GLY A 55 54.02 14.91 0.39
C GLY A 55 55.56 15.05 0.43
N PRO A 56 56.34 14.36 1.30
CA PRO A 56 55.99 13.28 2.24
C PRO A 56 56.65 13.44 3.64
N ALA A 57 56.36 12.54 4.60
CA ALA A 57 57.38 12.02 5.52
C ALA A 57 56.87 10.82 6.34
N ALA A 58 57.60 9.71 6.22
CA ALA A 58 57.49 8.52 7.04
C ALA A 58 58.37 8.64 8.30
N ALA A 59 58.00 7.96 9.38
CA ALA A 59 58.94 7.57 10.43
C ALA A 59 58.61 6.17 10.93
N ARG A 60 59.57 5.26 10.71
CA ARG A 60 59.70 3.95 11.37
C ARG A 60 60.34 4.16 12.74
N GLY A 61 59.97 3.32 13.72
CA GLY A 61 60.65 3.19 15.00
C GLY A 61 60.44 1.80 15.57
N THR A 62 61.54 1.15 15.93
CA THR A 62 61.77 -0.28 16.19
C THR A 62 61.47 -0.76 17.61
N GLU A 63 61.41 -2.09 17.71
CA GLU A 63 61.28 -3.00 18.86
C GLU A 63 61.98 -2.63 20.18
N GLN A 64 61.38 -3.07 21.30
CA GLN A 64 62.15 -3.66 22.41
C GLN A 64 61.34 -4.68 23.22
N LYS A 65 61.92 -5.88 23.39
CA LYS A 65 61.53 -6.98 24.27
C LYS A 65 61.78 -6.63 25.75
N VAL A 66 60.84 -7.01 26.62
CA VAL A 66 61.12 -7.37 28.03
C VAL A 66 60.30 -8.62 28.38
N ALA A 67 60.94 -9.54 29.09
CA ALA A 67 60.46 -10.87 29.46
C ALA A 67 59.89 -10.93 30.89
N GLY A 68 59.12 -11.99 31.17
CA GLY A 68 58.59 -12.41 32.48
C GLY A 68 57.11 -12.06 32.63
N SER A 69 56.19 -12.92 33.07
CA SER A 69 56.26 -14.20 33.77
C SER A 69 54.95 -14.95 33.51
N GLY A 70 55.02 -16.28 33.50
CA GLY A 70 53.91 -17.14 33.12
C GLY A 70 52.71 -17.13 34.07
N GLU A 71 51.54 -17.38 33.50
CA GLU A 71 50.37 -17.85 34.22
C GLU A 71 49.59 -18.81 33.32
N ALA A 72 49.29 -19.98 33.86
CA ALA A 72 48.71 -21.10 33.15
C ALA A 72 47.25 -20.80 32.77
N THR A 73 46.89 -20.98 31.50
CA THR A 73 45.49 -21.00 31.07
C THR A 73 45.18 -22.31 30.35
N MET A 74 44.22 -23.02 30.94
CA MET A 74 43.56 -24.22 30.44
C MET A 74 43.13 -24.09 28.97
N LYS A 75 43.38 -25.15 28.18
CA LYS A 75 42.74 -25.33 26.87
C LYS A 75 41.24 -25.53 27.06
N PRO A 76 40.36 -24.84 26.31
CA PRO A 76 39.00 -25.31 26.14
C PRO A 76 38.99 -26.44 25.10
N SER A 77 38.31 -27.51 25.48
CA SER A 77 37.89 -28.63 24.65
C SER A 77 36.90 -28.17 23.57
N SER A 78 37.09 -28.68 22.36
CA SER A 78 36.12 -28.89 21.28
C SER A 78 34.74 -28.24 21.46
N GLU A 79 34.54 -27.13 20.75
CA GLU A 79 33.20 -26.61 20.45
C GLU A 79 32.55 -27.57 19.46
N GLU A 80 31.56 -28.33 19.93
CA GLU A 80 30.55 -28.92 19.07
C GLU A 80 29.75 -27.77 18.46
N GLU A 81 29.82 -27.63 17.13
CA GLU A 81 28.95 -26.74 16.35
C GLU A 81 27.51 -27.21 16.55
N GLY A 82 26.82 -26.62 17.52
CA GLY A 82 25.39 -26.77 17.71
C GLY A 82 24.66 -26.13 16.52
N GLU A 83 24.14 -26.96 15.63
CA GLU A 83 23.12 -26.60 14.66
C GLU A 83 22.00 -25.80 15.36
N LEU A 84 21.86 -24.52 15.00
CA LEU A 84 20.71 -23.70 15.37
C LEU A 84 19.47 -24.27 14.67
N VAL A 85 18.83 -25.25 15.29
CA VAL A 85 17.47 -25.63 14.94
C VAL A 85 16.59 -24.43 15.29
N GLN A 86 16.28 -23.59 14.30
CA GLN A 86 15.25 -22.57 14.41
C GLN A 86 13.95 -23.31 14.79
N GLY A 87 13.53 -23.15 16.04
CA GLY A 87 12.33 -23.79 16.55
C GLY A 87 11.13 -23.37 15.71
N VAL A 88 10.39 -24.36 15.21
CA VAL A 88 9.15 -24.12 14.45
C VAL A 88 8.20 -23.35 15.36
N GLY A 89 7.95 -22.09 15.05
CA GLY A 89 6.98 -21.27 15.77
C GLY A 89 5.57 -21.81 15.60
N PRO A 90 4.63 -21.49 16.52
CA PRO A 90 3.29 -22.08 16.52
C PRO A 90 2.46 -21.79 15.26
N TRP A 91 2.88 -20.81 14.46
CA TRP A 91 2.18 -20.33 13.26
C TRP A 91 3.00 -20.45 11.97
N ASP A 92 4.10 -21.21 11.99
CA ASP A 92 4.98 -21.36 10.81
C ASP A 92 4.23 -21.98 9.63
N GLU A 93 3.53 -23.07 9.88
CA GLU A 93 2.72 -23.73 8.85
C GLU A 93 1.64 -22.78 8.28
N CYS A 94 1.01 -21.98 9.14
CA CYS A 94 0.01 -20.99 8.71
C CYS A 94 0.65 -19.94 7.78
N PHE A 95 1.83 -19.44 8.14
CA PHE A 95 2.56 -18.47 7.34
C PHE A 95 2.99 -19.04 5.98
N GLU A 96 3.55 -20.25 5.96
CA GLU A 96 3.96 -20.92 4.72
C GLU A 96 2.79 -21.15 3.77
N VAL A 97 1.65 -21.61 4.29
CA VAL A 97 0.42 -21.78 3.51
C VAL A 97 -0.08 -20.44 2.96
N ALA A 98 -0.03 -19.37 3.76
CA ALA A 98 -0.41 -18.03 3.31
C ALA A 98 0.45 -17.55 2.12
N VAL A 99 1.77 -17.74 2.20
CA VAL A 99 2.71 -17.42 1.12
C VAL A 99 2.38 -18.20 -0.15
N GLN A 100 2.17 -19.51 -0.05
CA GLN A 100 1.82 -20.35 -1.19
C GLN A 100 0.50 -19.92 -1.84
N LEU A 101 -0.52 -19.61 -1.02
CA LEU A 101 -1.82 -19.18 -1.52
C LEU A 101 -1.76 -17.80 -2.18
N ALA A 102 -1.04 -16.83 -1.61
CA ALA A 102 -0.87 -15.51 -2.21
C ALA A 102 -0.18 -15.60 -3.59
N LEU A 103 0.86 -16.44 -3.73
CA LEU A 103 1.54 -16.66 -5.01
C LEU A 103 0.61 -17.33 -6.05
N ARG A 104 -0.15 -18.36 -5.65
CA ARG A 104 -1.13 -19.02 -6.53
C ARG A 104 -2.25 -18.07 -6.96
N ALA A 105 -2.76 -17.26 -6.03
CA ALA A 105 -3.76 -16.23 -6.32
C ALA A 105 -3.22 -15.19 -7.31
N GLY A 106 -1.98 -14.71 -7.13
CA GLY A 106 -1.36 -13.78 -8.07
C GLY A 106 -1.20 -14.33 -9.49
N GLN A 107 -0.93 -15.63 -9.65
CA GLN A 107 -0.90 -16.27 -10.96
C GLN A 107 -2.28 -16.23 -11.65
N ILE A 108 -3.36 -16.45 -10.89
CA ILE A 108 -4.74 -16.37 -11.40
C ILE A 108 -5.04 -14.93 -11.84
N ILE A 109 -4.75 -13.95 -10.99
CA ILE A 109 -5.01 -12.53 -11.26
C ILE A 109 -4.22 -12.07 -12.48
N ARG A 110 -2.94 -12.43 -12.58
CA ARG A 110 -2.09 -12.03 -13.72
C ARG A 110 -2.60 -12.59 -15.04
N LYS A 111 -3.06 -13.83 -15.05
CA LYS A 111 -3.71 -14.40 -16.23
C LYS A 111 -4.96 -13.59 -16.59
N ALA A 112 -5.84 -13.36 -15.61
CA ALA A 112 -7.10 -12.65 -15.79
C ALA A 112 -6.92 -11.17 -16.19
N LEU A 113 -5.80 -10.52 -15.85
CA LEU A 113 -5.47 -9.15 -16.30
C LEU A 113 -5.51 -9.05 -17.84
N THR A 114 -5.06 -10.09 -18.55
CA THR A 114 -5.01 -10.13 -20.02
C THR A 114 -6.33 -10.52 -20.68
N GLU A 115 -7.28 -11.07 -19.91
CA GLU A 115 -8.56 -11.59 -20.40
C GLU A 115 -9.67 -10.52 -20.32
N GLU A 116 -10.81 -10.82 -20.94
CA GLU A 116 -12.06 -10.09 -20.73
C GLU A 116 -12.63 -10.42 -19.34
N LYS A 117 -13.26 -9.44 -18.68
CA LYS A 117 -13.70 -9.53 -17.28
C LYS A 117 -15.17 -9.19 -17.17
N ARG A 118 -15.91 -9.90 -16.31
CA ARG A 118 -17.28 -9.56 -15.94
C ARG A 118 -17.26 -8.65 -14.73
N VAL A 119 -17.52 -7.37 -14.97
CA VAL A 119 -17.49 -6.35 -13.93
C VAL A 119 -18.90 -6.10 -13.41
N SER A 120 -19.03 -6.08 -12.09
CA SER A 120 -20.22 -5.65 -11.37
C SER A 120 -19.85 -4.54 -10.39
N THR A 121 -20.85 -3.82 -9.89
CA THR A 121 -20.69 -2.76 -8.88
C THR A 121 -21.25 -3.22 -7.54
N LYS A 122 -20.56 -2.89 -6.45
CA LYS A 122 -20.96 -3.11 -5.05
C LYS A 122 -21.77 -1.90 -4.55
N THR A 123 -21.19 -1.05 -3.70
CA THR A 123 -21.91 0.06 -3.03
C THR A 123 -22.00 1.35 -3.84
N SER A 124 -21.14 1.52 -4.85
CA SER A 124 -21.10 2.71 -5.70
C SER A 124 -20.59 2.38 -7.11
N ALA A 125 -20.72 3.32 -8.04
CA ALA A 125 -20.20 3.18 -9.41
C ALA A 125 -18.66 3.04 -9.47
N ALA A 126 -17.94 3.35 -8.39
CA ALA A 126 -16.50 3.23 -8.29
C ALA A 126 -16.04 2.06 -7.39
N ASP A 127 -17.00 1.33 -6.82
CA ASP A 127 -16.77 0.17 -5.96
C ASP A 127 -17.10 -1.07 -6.79
N LEU A 128 -16.07 -1.66 -7.39
CA LEU A 128 -16.18 -2.69 -8.43
C LEU A 128 -15.83 -4.07 -7.87
N VAL A 129 -16.37 -5.10 -8.51
CA VAL A 129 -16.05 -6.51 -8.26
C VAL A 129 -16.08 -7.28 -9.57
N THR A 130 -15.25 -8.32 -9.69
CA THR A 130 -15.24 -9.22 -10.85
C THR A 130 -15.42 -10.67 -10.42
N GLU A 131 -15.64 -11.55 -11.40
CA GLU A 131 -15.60 -13.00 -11.18
C GLU A 131 -14.25 -13.50 -10.67
N THR A 132 -13.17 -12.73 -10.89
CA THR A 132 -11.83 -13.10 -10.46
C THR A 132 -11.67 -12.89 -8.95
N ASP A 133 -12.24 -11.82 -8.39
CA ASP A 133 -12.24 -11.53 -6.95
C ASP A 133 -12.87 -12.72 -6.18
N HIS A 134 -14.08 -13.12 -6.56
CA HIS A 134 -14.77 -14.29 -5.99
C HIS A 134 -13.96 -15.58 -6.12
N ARG A 135 -13.39 -15.83 -7.31
CA ARG A 135 -12.61 -17.05 -7.56
C ARG A 135 -11.35 -17.12 -6.69
N VAL A 136 -10.68 -15.99 -6.48
CA VAL A 136 -9.47 -15.92 -5.66
C VAL A 136 -9.83 -16.08 -4.18
N GLU A 137 -10.88 -15.43 -3.70
CA GLU A 137 -11.35 -15.60 -2.32
C GLU A 137 -11.74 -17.06 -2.06
N ASP A 138 -12.52 -17.68 -2.95
CA ASP A 138 -12.92 -19.08 -2.84
C ASP A 138 -11.71 -20.02 -2.78
N LEU A 139 -10.68 -19.78 -3.60
CA LEU A 139 -9.44 -20.56 -3.56
C LEU A 139 -8.78 -20.44 -2.17
N ILE A 140 -8.55 -19.22 -1.70
CA ILE A 140 -7.83 -18.97 -0.45
C ILE A 140 -8.62 -19.54 0.73
N VAL A 141 -9.89 -19.16 0.86
CA VAL A 141 -10.74 -19.55 1.99
C VAL A 141 -10.99 -21.06 2.02
N SER A 142 -11.25 -21.70 0.87
CA SER A 142 -11.53 -23.15 0.85
C SER A 142 -10.30 -23.99 1.23
N GLU A 143 -9.10 -23.61 0.76
CA GLU A 143 -7.87 -24.32 1.10
C GLU A 143 -7.49 -24.12 2.58
N LEU A 144 -7.60 -22.89 3.08
CA LEU A 144 -7.38 -22.60 4.50
C LEU A 144 -8.39 -23.31 5.39
N ARG A 145 -9.67 -23.37 5.02
CA ARG A 145 -10.71 -24.06 5.80
C ARG A 145 -10.49 -25.58 5.84
N LYS A 146 -10.00 -26.18 4.76
CA LYS A 146 -9.62 -27.61 4.74
C LYS A 146 -8.44 -27.88 5.68
N ARG A 147 -7.44 -27.00 5.69
CA ARG A 147 -6.23 -27.19 6.49
C ARG A 147 -6.41 -26.82 7.96
N PHE A 148 -7.18 -25.77 8.23
CA PHE A 148 -7.38 -25.18 9.56
C PHE A 148 -8.88 -25.01 9.85
N PRO A 149 -9.64 -26.11 10.06
CA PRO A 149 -11.10 -26.08 10.15
C PRO A 149 -11.65 -25.32 11.35
N SER A 150 -10.85 -25.10 12.40
CA SER A 150 -11.23 -24.32 13.58
C SER A 150 -10.98 -22.81 13.43
N HIS A 151 -10.28 -22.37 12.38
CA HIS A 151 -9.94 -20.96 12.19
C HIS A 151 -11.14 -20.19 11.63
N ARG A 152 -11.17 -18.88 11.90
CA ARG A 152 -12.18 -17.94 11.42
C ARG A 152 -11.67 -17.17 10.21
N PHE A 153 -12.59 -16.49 9.52
CA PHE A 153 -12.32 -15.75 8.31
C PHE A 153 -13.04 -14.41 8.36
N ILE A 154 -12.34 -13.36 7.95
CA ILE A 154 -12.87 -12.07 7.52
C ILE A 154 -12.36 -11.90 6.09
N ALA A 155 -13.25 -11.84 5.12
CA ALA A 155 -12.88 -11.74 3.71
C ALA A 155 -13.83 -10.78 3.01
N GLU A 156 -13.29 -9.93 2.14
CA GLU A 156 -14.03 -8.81 1.54
C GLU A 156 -15.35 -9.25 0.88
N GLU A 157 -15.30 -10.24 0.00
CA GLU A 157 -16.46 -10.60 -0.83
C GLU A 157 -17.51 -11.36 -0.02
N ALA A 158 -17.07 -12.19 0.92
CA ALA A 158 -17.94 -12.81 1.91
C ALA A 158 -18.64 -11.76 2.78
N THR A 159 -17.93 -10.72 3.23
CA THR A 159 -18.51 -9.62 4.02
C THR A 159 -19.49 -8.80 3.18
N ALA A 160 -19.16 -8.50 1.92
CA ALA A 160 -20.09 -7.87 0.98
C ALA A 160 -21.37 -8.71 0.75
N SER A 161 -21.28 -10.03 0.91
CA SER A 161 -22.40 -10.98 0.82
C SER A 161 -23.13 -11.23 2.15
N GLY A 162 -22.82 -10.47 3.20
CA GLY A 162 -23.51 -10.51 4.50
C GLY A 162 -22.83 -11.32 5.61
N ALA A 163 -21.58 -11.77 5.41
CA ALA A 163 -20.80 -12.35 6.49
C ALA A 163 -20.38 -11.28 7.51
N LYS A 164 -20.50 -11.60 8.81
CA LYS A 164 -20.15 -10.67 9.89
C LYS A 164 -18.64 -10.38 9.91
N CYS A 165 -18.28 -9.10 9.95
CA CYS A 165 -16.90 -8.64 10.08
C CYS A 165 -16.54 -8.42 11.56
N VAL A 166 -16.34 -9.50 12.32
CA VAL A 166 -16.02 -9.43 13.76
C VAL A 166 -14.72 -10.16 14.05
N LEU A 167 -13.71 -9.40 14.50
CA LEU A 167 -12.44 -9.97 14.94
C LEU A 167 -12.57 -10.48 16.39
N THR A 168 -12.38 -11.78 16.58
CA THR A 168 -12.49 -12.46 17.88
C THR A 168 -11.13 -12.89 18.39
N HIS A 169 -11.07 -13.54 19.57
CA HIS A 169 -9.83 -14.13 20.05
C HIS A 169 -9.37 -15.40 19.31
N SER A 170 -10.24 -16.00 18.47
CA SER A 170 -9.87 -17.18 17.69
C SER A 170 -8.87 -16.82 16.57
N PRO A 171 -7.99 -17.75 16.16
CA PRO A 171 -7.19 -17.58 14.95
C PRO A 171 -8.06 -17.18 13.76
N THR A 172 -7.78 -16.03 13.16
CA THR A 172 -8.61 -15.41 12.12
C THR A 172 -7.75 -15.02 10.93
N TRP A 173 -8.12 -15.49 9.75
CA TRP A 173 -7.56 -15.06 8.47
C TRP A 173 -8.33 -13.83 7.99
N ILE A 174 -7.61 -12.77 7.62
CA ILE A 174 -8.18 -11.51 7.13
C ILE A 174 -7.69 -11.33 5.70
N ILE A 175 -8.60 -11.39 4.72
CA ILE A 175 -8.26 -11.61 3.31
C ILE A 175 -8.86 -10.52 2.43
N ASP A 176 -8.01 -9.92 1.61
CA ASP A 176 -8.42 -9.17 0.42
C ASP A 176 -7.97 -9.97 -0.81
N PRO A 177 -8.91 -10.54 -1.59
CA PRO A 177 -8.56 -11.35 -2.74
C PRO A 177 -7.92 -10.53 -3.87
N ILE A 178 -8.32 -9.26 -4.06
CA ILE A 178 -7.81 -8.35 -5.08
C ILE A 178 -7.92 -6.90 -4.57
N ASP A 179 -6.89 -6.41 -3.88
CA ASP A 179 -6.80 -4.98 -3.59
C ASP A 179 -6.47 -4.25 -4.89
N GLY A 180 -7.23 -3.18 -5.15
CA GLY A 180 -7.19 -2.44 -6.40
C GLY A 180 -8.03 -3.07 -7.52
N THR A 181 -9.23 -3.60 -7.22
CA THR A 181 -10.16 -4.12 -8.25
C THR A 181 -10.41 -3.12 -9.39
N CYS A 182 -10.52 -1.82 -9.10
CA CYS A 182 -10.61 -0.78 -10.13
C CYS A 182 -9.40 -0.79 -11.07
N ASN A 183 -8.18 -0.88 -10.52
CA ASN A 183 -6.97 -1.03 -11.31
C ASN A 183 -6.97 -2.32 -12.12
N PHE A 184 -7.40 -3.43 -11.51
CA PHE A 184 -7.51 -4.72 -12.20
C PHE A 184 -8.46 -4.65 -13.41
N VAL A 185 -9.64 -4.05 -13.25
CA VAL A 185 -10.61 -3.82 -14.34
C VAL A 185 -9.99 -3.01 -15.47
N HIS A 186 -9.25 -1.94 -15.13
CA HIS A 186 -8.62 -1.05 -16.08
C HIS A 186 -7.23 -1.51 -16.57
N ARG A 187 -6.73 -2.65 -16.09
CA ARG A 187 -5.37 -3.16 -16.34
C ARG A 187 -4.26 -2.21 -15.90
N PHE A 188 -4.52 -1.35 -14.92
CA PHE A 188 -3.52 -0.50 -14.30
C PHE A 188 -2.60 -1.35 -13.40
N PRO A 189 -1.27 -1.14 -13.38
CA PRO A 189 -0.33 -2.16 -12.92
C PRO A 189 -0.17 -2.26 -11.40
N THR A 190 -1.09 -1.76 -10.58
CA THR A 190 -1.06 -1.87 -9.11
C THR A 190 -2.25 -2.68 -8.63
N VAL A 191 -2.02 -3.98 -8.47
CA VAL A 191 -3.02 -4.98 -8.03
C VAL A 191 -2.34 -5.97 -7.09
N ALA A 192 -2.97 -6.27 -5.96
CA ALA A 192 -2.38 -7.16 -4.95
C ALA A 192 -3.37 -8.17 -4.36
N VAL A 193 -2.81 -9.25 -3.82
CA VAL A 193 -3.51 -10.15 -2.89
C VAL A 193 -3.00 -9.82 -1.49
N SER A 194 -3.90 -9.71 -0.50
CA SER A 194 -3.55 -9.47 0.91
C SER A 194 -4.06 -10.60 1.80
N ILE A 195 -3.19 -11.16 2.63
CA ILE A 195 -3.55 -12.17 3.62
C ILE A 195 -2.90 -11.80 4.96
N GLY A 196 -3.72 -11.33 5.90
CA GLY A 196 -3.35 -11.11 7.29
C GLY A 196 -3.79 -12.28 8.18
N PHE A 197 -3.08 -12.49 9.28
CA PHE A 197 -3.45 -13.49 10.29
C PHE A 197 -3.39 -12.89 11.68
N ALA A 198 -4.45 -13.11 12.45
CA ALA A 198 -4.61 -12.60 13.80
C ALA A 198 -4.95 -13.71 14.79
N VAL A 199 -4.42 -13.60 16.01
CA VAL A 199 -4.73 -14.48 17.14
C VAL A 199 -4.92 -13.62 18.37
N HIS A 200 -5.95 -13.88 19.18
CA HIS A 200 -6.28 -13.03 20.32
C HIS A 200 -6.51 -11.55 19.96
N GLN A 201 -7.01 -11.28 18.75
CA GLN A 201 -7.16 -9.93 18.17
C GLN A 201 -5.84 -9.19 17.90
N GLU A 202 -4.70 -9.87 18.04
CA GLU A 202 -3.38 -9.34 17.72
C GLU A 202 -2.89 -9.90 16.37
N LEU A 203 -2.30 -9.04 15.54
CA LEU A 203 -1.78 -9.44 14.24
C LEU A 203 -0.43 -10.18 14.41
N GLU A 204 -0.34 -11.37 13.84
CA GLU A 204 0.83 -12.26 13.96
C GLU A 204 1.73 -12.22 12.72
N PHE A 205 1.13 -12.25 11.52
CA PHE A 205 1.86 -12.12 10.26
C PHE A 205 0.98 -11.51 9.16
N GLY A 206 1.66 -11.02 8.11
CA GLY A 206 1.05 -10.50 6.91
C GLY A 206 1.79 -10.95 5.66
N VAL A 207 1.05 -11.28 4.61
CA VAL A 207 1.55 -11.62 3.28
C VAL A 207 0.81 -10.78 2.25
N ILE A 208 1.54 -10.02 1.44
CA ILE A 208 1.00 -9.22 0.34
C ILE A 208 1.76 -9.58 -0.94
N HIS A 209 1.03 -9.93 -1.99
CA HIS A 209 1.65 -10.22 -3.28
C HIS A 209 1.22 -9.20 -4.35
N HIS A 210 2.17 -8.38 -4.79
CA HIS A 210 2.01 -7.48 -5.93
C HIS A 210 2.00 -8.29 -7.22
N CYS A 211 0.83 -8.44 -7.84
CA CYS A 211 0.58 -9.49 -8.83
C CYS A 211 1.27 -9.22 -10.18
N THR A 212 1.46 -7.94 -10.53
CA THR A 212 2.06 -7.44 -11.77
C THR A 212 3.57 -7.30 -11.71
N GLU A 213 4.11 -6.76 -10.61
CA GLU A 213 5.57 -6.62 -10.39
C GLU A 213 6.21 -7.86 -9.77
N GLU A 214 5.43 -8.87 -9.40
CA GLU A 214 5.92 -10.12 -8.79
C GLU A 214 6.68 -9.90 -7.47
N ARG A 215 6.25 -8.91 -6.70
CA ARG A 215 6.84 -8.60 -5.40
C ARG A 215 6.03 -9.25 -4.30
N LEU A 216 6.64 -10.16 -3.56
CA LEU A 216 6.06 -10.80 -2.39
C LEU A 216 6.58 -10.09 -1.13
N TYR A 217 5.71 -9.33 -0.49
CA TYR A 217 5.95 -8.71 0.79
C TYR A 217 5.48 -9.64 1.91
N THR A 218 6.30 -9.80 2.93
CA THR A 218 6.00 -10.63 4.10
C THR A 218 6.47 -9.94 5.35
N GLY A 219 5.75 -10.13 6.45
CA GLY A 219 6.13 -9.64 7.75
C GLY A 219 5.58 -10.55 8.82
N ARG A 220 6.38 -10.83 9.85
CA ARG A 220 5.96 -11.67 10.96
C ARG A 220 6.46 -11.08 12.27
N ARG A 221 5.59 -11.06 13.28
CA ARG A 221 5.84 -10.40 14.56
C ARG A 221 7.17 -10.87 15.17
N GLY A 222 8.09 -9.92 15.37
CA GLY A 222 9.43 -10.15 15.93
C GLY A 222 10.45 -10.79 14.99
N GLN A 223 10.15 -10.95 13.69
CA GLN A 223 11.03 -11.61 12.72
C GLN A 223 11.47 -10.68 11.57
N GLY A 224 10.92 -9.47 11.50
CA GLY A 224 11.17 -8.51 10.45
C GLY A 224 10.22 -8.64 9.27
N ALA A 225 10.37 -7.67 8.35
CA ALA A 225 9.64 -7.62 7.09
C ALA A 225 10.57 -7.75 5.90
N PHE A 226 10.09 -8.38 4.84
CA PHE A 226 10.87 -8.71 3.65
C PHE A 226 10.05 -8.50 2.37
N CYS A 227 10.72 -8.10 1.29
CA CYS A 227 10.20 -8.15 -0.07
C CYS A 227 11.11 -9.05 -0.91
N ASN A 228 10.58 -10.16 -1.43
CA ASN A 228 11.37 -11.16 -2.17
C ASN A 228 12.65 -11.60 -1.43
N GLY A 229 12.54 -11.79 -0.11
CA GLY A 229 13.66 -12.17 0.77
C GLY A 229 14.60 -11.04 1.17
N GLN A 230 14.48 -9.84 0.58
CA GLN A 230 15.26 -8.67 1.00
C GLN A 230 14.57 -7.95 2.16
N ARG A 231 15.30 -7.71 3.25
CA ARG A 231 14.79 -7.03 4.43
C ARG A 231 14.33 -5.61 4.10
N LEU A 232 13.15 -5.24 4.58
CA LEU A 232 12.57 -3.92 4.42
C LEU A 232 12.97 -3.00 5.56
N GLN A 233 13.01 -1.70 5.26
CA GLN A 233 13.20 -0.65 6.24
C GLN A 233 12.46 0.60 5.79
N VAL A 234 11.67 1.18 6.69
CA VAL A 234 10.98 2.45 6.43
C VAL A 234 11.94 3.64 6.34
N SER A 235 11.48 4.72 5.72
CA SER A 235 12.15 6.03 5.77
C SER A 235 12.24 6.55 7.21
N ARG A 236 13.26 7.37 7.50
CA ARG A 236 13.43 8.05 8.79
C ARG A 236 13.12 9.55 8.71
N GLU A 237 12.51 10.01 7.61
CA GLU A 237 12.17 11.42 7.45
C GLU A 237 11.12 11.86 8.50
N THR A 238 11.35 13.05 9.06
CA THR A 238 10.50 13.68 10.08
C THR A 238 9.98 15.04 9.63
N ASP A 239 10.59 15.62 8.59
CA ASP A 239 10.21 16.90 8.00
C ASP A 239 9.20 16.68 6.87
N LEU A 240 7.95 17.11 7.09
CA LEU A 240 6.91 17.00 6.07
C LEU A 240 7.35 17.66 4.76
N ALA A 241 8.13 18.74 4.81
CA ALA A 241 8.56 19.45 3.61
C ALA A 241 9.46 18.62 2.68
N LYS A 242 9.96 17.46 3.15
CA LYS A 242 10.79 16.52 2.40
C LYS A 242 10.08 15.20 2.09
N ALA A 243 8.84 15.05 2.55
CA ALA A 243 8.12 13.79 2.54
C ALA A 243 7.30 13.59 1.25
N LEU A 244 7.28 12.34 0.77
CA LEU A 244 6.30 11.83 -0.19
C LEU A 244 5.17 11.11 0.57
N VAL A 245 3.95 11.59 0.41
CA VAL A 245 2.77 11.04 1.09
C VAL A 245 1.88 10.28 0.10
N LEU A 246 1.41 9.10 0.46
CA LEU A 246 0.43 8.33 -0.31
C LEU A 246 -0.95 8.40 0.35
N THR A 247 -2.00 8.32 -0.45
CA THR A 247 -3.39 8.26 0.02
C THR A 247 -4.28 7.66 -1.06
N GLU A 248 -5.55 7.40 -0.75
CA GLU A 248 -6.54 6.92 -1.69
C GLU A 248 -7.87 7.65 -1.49
N ILE A 249 -8.65 7.78 -2.58
CA ILE A 249 -9.89 8.57 -2.60
C ILE A 249 -10.99 7.92 -1.73
N GLY A 250 -10.92 6.61 -1.52
CA GLY A 250 -11.99 5.80 -0.92
C GLY A 250 -13.17 5.59 -1.89
N PRO A 251 -14.24 4.87 -1.49
CA PRO A 251 -15.37 4.55 -2.38
C PRO A 251 -16.49 5.60 -2.42
N LYS A 252 -16.61 6.48 -1.40
CA LYS A 252 -17.68 7.49 -1.37
C LYS A 252 -17.49 8.55 -2.47
N ARG A 253 -18.59 8.91 -3.14
CA ARG A 253 -18.61 9.87 -4.26
C ARG A 253 -19.53 11.06 -4.01
N ASP A 254 -20.04 11.23 -2.79
CA ASP A 254 -20.82 12.41 -2.46
C ASP A 254 -19.93 13.68 -2.45
N PRO A 255 -20.47 14.85 -2.87
CA PRO A 255 -19.69 16.07 -3.01
C PRO A 255 -18.98 16.53 -1.74
N ASP A 256 -19.61 16.34 -0.57
CA ASP A 256 -19.05 16.78 0.71
C ASP A 256 -17.83 15.94 1.11
N THR A 257 -17.91 14.62 0.95
CA THR A 257 -16.77 13.72 1.17
C THR A 257 -15.61 14.04 0.22
N LEU A 258 -15.88 14.22 -1.07
CA LEU A 258 -14.85 14.55 -2.06
C LEU A 258 -14.17 15.90 -1.75
N LYS A 259 -14.95 16.89 -1.29
CA LYS A 259 -14.41 18.19 -0.86
C LYS A 259 -13.44 18.05 0.32
N VAL A 260 -13.79 17.24 1.33
CA VAL A 260 -12.89 16.99 2.48
C VAL A 260 -11.64 16.24 2.05
N PHE A 261 -11.78 15.21 1.21
CA PHE A 261 -10.63 14.46 0.66
C PHE A 261 -9.64 15.38 -0.06
N LEU A 262 -10.12 16.20 -0.99
CA LEU A 262 -9.28 17.15 -1.72
C LEU A 262 -8.65 18.20 -0.79
N SER A 263 -9.41 18.69 0.21
CA SER A 263 -8.89 19.64 1.20
C SER A 263 -7.76 19.04 2.04
N ASN A 264 -7.84 17.76 2.41
CA ASN A 264 -6.76 17.08 3.14
C ASN A 264 -5.46 17.01 2.29
N MET A 265 -5.57 16.69 1.01
CA MET A 265 -4.42 16.72 0.10
C MET A 265 -3.84 18.13 -0.04
N GLU A 266 -4.70 19.13 -0.22
CA GLU A 266 -4.32 20.54 -0.32
C GLU A 266 -3.55 21.00 0.93
N ARG A 267 -4.00 20.63 2.13
CA ARG A 267 -3.34 20.97 3.40
C ARG A 267 -1.90 20.45 3.46
N LEU A 268 -1.67 19.19 3.07
CA LEU A 268 -0.34 18.58 3.07
C LEU A 268 0.59 19.25 2.03
N LEU A 269 0.08 19.53 0.83
CA LEU A 269 0.84 20.22 -0.21
C LEU A 269 1.15 21.68 0.17
N HIS A 270 0.20 22.38 0.80
CA HIS A 270 0.42 23.73 1.32
C HIS A 270 1.49 23.74 2.42
N ALA A 271 1.52 22.70 3.26
CA ALA A 271 2.56 22.43 4.25
C ALA A 271 3.87 21.90 3.63
N LYS A 272 4.03 22.03 2.32
CA LYS A 272 5.26 21.81 1.53
C LYS A 272 5.71 20.37 1.36
N ALA A 273 4.84 19.38 1.57
CA ALA A 273 5.14 18.01 1.16
C ALA A 273 5.64 17.94 -0.29
N HIS A 274 6.68 17.15 -0.56
CA HIS A 274 7.25 17.00 -1.89
C HIS A 274 6.21 16.52 -2.91
N GLY A 275 5.24 15.73 -2.46
CA GLY A 275 4.06 15.44 -3.23
C GLY A 275 3.10 14.48 -2.54
N VAL A 276 1.94 14.32 -3.17
CA VAL A 276 0.96 13.28 -2.83
C VAL A 276 0.85 12.30 -4.00
N ARG A 277 0.65 11.01 -3.72
CA ARG A 277 0.36 9.98 -4.73
C ARG A 277 -0.91 9.23 -4.37
N VAL A 278 -1.66 8.86 -5.41
CA VAL A 278 -2.87 8.04 -5.36
C VAL A 278 -2.66 6.96 -6.42
N ILE A 279 -2.54 5.70 -6.00
CA ILE A 279 -2.11 4.60 -6.88
C ILE A 279 -3.20 3.53 -7.05
N GLY A 280 -4.35 3.70 -6.42
CA GLY A 280 -5.53 2.84 -6.56
C GLY A 280 -5.44 1.50 -5.85
N SER A 281 -4.50 1.34 -4.90
CA SER A 281 -4.34 0.14 -4.08
C SER A 281 -3.76 0.53 -2.72
N SER A 282 -4.58 0.45 -1.68
CA SER A 282 -4.23 0.85 -0.31
C SER A 282 -3.12 -0.04 0.24
N THR A 283 -3.24 -1.35 -0.02
CA THR A 283 -2.30 -2.38 0.42
C THR A 283 -0.91 -2.16 -0.20
N LEU A 284 -0.84 -1.86 -1.50
CA LEU A 284 0.44 -1.59 -2.15
C LEU A 284 1.04 -0.26 -1.75
N ALA A 285 0.21 0.76 -1.49
CA ALA A 285 0.68 2.05 -1.00
C ALA A 285 1.39 1.90 0.36
N LEU A 286 0.82 1.09 1.25
CA LEU A 286 1.41 0.72 2.53
C LEU A 286 2.70 -0.11 2.38
N CYS A 287 2.78 -1.01 1.39
CA CYS A 287 4.01 -1.73 1.07
C CYS A 287 5.14 -0.81 0.57
N TYR A 288 4.81 0.20 -0.25
CA TYR A 288 5.79 1.20 -0.68
C TYR A 288 6.36 1.98 0.51
N LEU A 289 5.51 2.34 1.48
CA LEU A 289 5.95 2.92 2.75
C LEU A 289 6.87 1.97 3.53
N ALA A 290 6.48 0.70 3.68
CA ALA A 290 7.30 -0.31 4.37
C ALA A 290 8.69 -0.46 3.75
N SER A 291 8.80 -0.25 2.42
CA SER A 291 10.07 -0.28 1.69
C SER A 291 10.89 1.01 1.74
N GLY A 292 10.37 2.08 2.35
CA GLY A 292 11.00 3.40 2.37
C GLY A 292 10.89 4.18 1.06
N ALA A 293 10.08 3.70 0.10
CA ALA A 293 9.79 4.41 -1.15
C ALA A 293 8.79 5.58 -0.97
N ALA A 294 8.10 5.60 0.17
CA ALA A 294 7.25 6.68 0.64
C ALA A 294 7.48 6.90 2.13
N ASP A 295 7.21 8.12 2.61
CA ASP A 295 7.46 8.49 4.00
C ASP A 295 6.22 8.30 4.87
N ALA A 296 5.03 8.43 4.27
CA ALA A 296 3.76 8.28 4.97
C ALA A 296 2.59 7.89 4.07
N TYR A 297 1.55 7.38 4.71
CA TYR A 297 0.26 7.00 4.14
C TYR A 297 -0.87 7.46 5.06
N TYR A 298 -1.98 7.93 4.49
CA TYR A 298 -3.23 8.08 5.25
C TYR A 298 -4.44 7.74 4.39
N GLN A 299 -5.50 7.25 5.02
CA GLN A 299 -6.77 7.03 4.33
C GLN A 299 -7.94 6.95 5.31
N PHE A 300 -9.11 7.33 4.80
CA PHE A 300 -10.42 7.05 5.39
C PHE A 300 -11.20 6.12 4.46
N GLY A 301 -11.91 5.15 5.02
CA GLY A 301 -12.81 4.26 4.28
C GLY A 301 -12.18 3.01 3.68
N LEU A 302 -10.96 2.69 4.07
CA LEU A 302 -10.40 1.34 3.93
C LEU A 302 -10.97 0.40 4.99
N HIS A 303 -10.82 -0.90 4.78
CA HIS A 303 -11.31 -1.95 5.65
C HIS A 303 -10.16 -2.70 6.34
N CYS A 304 -10.51 -3.55 7.31
CA CYS A 304 -9.52 -4.36 8.03
C CYS A 304 -8.70 -5.29 7.11
N TRP A 305 -9.26 -5.75 5.99
CA TRP A 305 -8.56 -6.59 5.00
C TRP A 305 -7.50 -5.84 4.19
N ASP A 306 -7.69 -4.55 3.92
CA ASP A 306 -6.65 -3.67 3.36
C ASP A 306 -5.46 -3.48 4.31
N LEU A 307 -5.73 -3.52 5.63
CA LEU A 307 -4.78 -3.10 6.67
C LEU A 307 -4.03 -4.24 7.34
N ALA A 308 -4.67 -5.38 7.56
CA ALA A 308 -4.19 -6.40 8.48
C ALA A 308 -2.76 -6.88 8.14
N ALA A 309 -2.53 -7.28 6.89
CA ALA A 309 -1.22 -7.76 6.45
C ALA A 309 -0.18 -6.64 6.44
N ALA A 310 -0.54 -5.48 5.87
CA ALA A 310 0.34 -4.34 5.72
C ALA A 310 0.79 -3.76 7.07
N THR A 311 -0.07 -3.79 8.08
CA THR A 311 0.23 -3.31 9.43
C THR A 311 1.38 -4.11 10.06
N VAL A 312 1.38 -5.44 9.93
CA VAL A 312 2.50 -6.25 10.43
C VAL A 312 3.78 -5.92 9.68
N ILE A 313 3.69 -5.86 8.34
CA ILE A 313 4.83 -5.56 7.48
C ILE A 313 5.46 -4.21 7.81
N ILE A 314 4.66 -3.16 8.03
CA ILE A 314 5.17 -1.83 8.39
C ILE A 314 5.82 -1.83 9.77
N ARG A 315 5.16 -2.42 10.78
CA ARG A 315 5.70 -2.49 12.15
C ARG A 315 7.05 -3.23 12.18
N GLU A 316 7.13 -4.35 11.47
CA GLU A 316 8.34 -5.15 11.37
C GLU A 316 9.44 -4.51 10.48
N ALA A 317 9.08 -3.57 9.61
CA ALA A 317 10.02 -2.70 8.89
C ALA A 317 10.48 -1.48 9.73
N GLY A 318 9.98 -1.34 10.97
CA GLY A 318 10.32 -0.26 11.90
C GLY A 318 9.41 0.97 11.83
N GLY A 319 8.30 0.90 11.11
CA GLY A 319 7.35 2.00 10.94
C GLY A 319 6.26 2.07 12.02
N ILE A 320 5.47 3.13 11.94
CA ILE A 320 4.39 3.47 12.85
C ILE A 320 3.05 3.37 12.11
N VAL A 321 2.05 2.76 12.75
CA VAL A 321 0.67 2.68 12.25
C VAL A 321 -0.29 3.05 13.39
N ILE A 322 -1.09 4.09 13.17
CA ILE A 322 -1.98 4.71 14.16
C ILE A 322 -3.34 5.06 13.54
N ASP A 323 -4.34 5.36 14.37
CA ASP A 323 -5.60 5.93 13.90
C ASP A 323 -5.42 7.41 13.55
N THR A 324 -6.25 7.93 12.63
CA THR A 324 -6.27 9.35 12.23
C THR A 324 -6.51 10.33 13.38
N SER A 325 -7.02 9.87 14.52
CA SER A 325 -7.14 10.64 15.77
C SER A 325 -5.79 10.87 16.48
N GLY A 326 -4.72 10.20 16.06
CA GLY A 326 -3.41 10.19 16.72
C GLY A 326 -3.27 9.12 17.82
N GLY A 327 -4.35 8.39 18.11
CA GLY A 327 -4.37 7.28 19.06
C GLY A 327 -3.87 5.96 18.47
N PRO A 328 -3.84 4.87 19.27
CA PRO A 328 -3.52 3.54 18.78
C PRO A 328 -4.38 3.14 17.57
N LEU A 329 -3.81 2.36 16.64
CA LEU A 329 -4.57 1.80 15.53
C LEU A 329 -5.72 0.94 16.06
N ASP A 330 -6.91 1.24 15.58
CA ASP A 330 -8.07 0.36 15.68
C ASP A 330 -8.34 -0.23 14.29
N LEU A 331 -8.06 -1.52 14.13
CA LEU A 331 -8.11 -2.21 12.84
C LEU A 331 -9.49 -2.16 12.18
N MET A 332 -10.56 -2.03 12.98
CA MET A 332 -11.95 -2.06 12.50
C MET A 332 -12.53 -0.66 12.29
N SER A 333 -11.75 0.41 12.51
CA SER A 333 -12.25 1.80 12.52
C SER A 333 -12.41 2.43 11.14
N CYS A 334 -11.95 1.72 10.09
CA CYS A 334 -11.89 2.17 8.70
C CYS A 334 -11.06 3.44 8.48
N ARG A 335 -10.00 3.65 9.26
CA ARG A 335 -9.13 4.83 9.17
C ARG A 335 -7.70 4.49 9.57
N VAL A 336 -6.72 5.10 8.90
CA VAL A 336 -5.31 4.87 9.22
C VAL A 336 -4.46 6.09 8.91
N VAL A 337 -3.41 6.27 9.72
CA VAL A 337 -2.17 6.95 9.33
C VAL A 337 -1.02 5.98 9.57
N ALA A 338 -0.17 5.79 8.58
CA ALA A 338 1.09 5.09 8.72
C ALA A 338 2.24 6.00 8.29
N ALA A 339 3.40 5.90 8.94
CA ALA A 339 4.60 6.63 8.55
C ALA A 339 5.86 5.89 8.98
N GLY A 340 6.99 6.29 8.41
CA GLY A 340 8.29 5.76 8.84
C GLY A 340 8.68 6.16 10.26
N THR A 341 8.18 7.32 10.75
CA THR A 341 8.47 7.86 12.08
C THR A 341 7.19 8.26 12.82
N ARG A 342 7.24 8.34 14.16
CA ARG A 342 6.06 8.72 14.95
C ARG A 342 5.74 10.19 14.79
N GLU A 343 6.76 11.02 14.66
CA GLU A 343 6.70 12.45 14.41
C GLU A 343 5.91 12.74 13.13
N MET A 344 6.26 12.06 12.03
CA MET A 344 5.55 12.19 10.76
C MET A 344 4.09 11.72 10.86
N ALA A 345 3.84 10.57 11.51
CA ALA A 345 2.49 10.04 11.68
C ALA A 345 1.59 11.01 12.47
N VAL A 346 2.08 11.57 13.57
CA VAL A 346 1.34 12.54 14.39
C VAL A 346 1.11 13.85 13.64
N LEU A 347 2.12 14.34 12.91
CA LEU A 347 2.00 15.56 12.10
C LEU A 347 0.89 15.40 11.06
N ILE A 348 0.86 14.29 10.34
CA ILE A 348 -0.19 14.00 9.35
C ILE A 348 -1.55 13.89 10.04
N ALA A 349 -1.69 13.11 11.10
CA ALA A 349 -2.95 12.97 11.83
C ALA A 349 -3.54 14.35 12.25
N GLN A 350 -2.70 15.27 12.73
CA GLN A 350 -3.12 16.63 13.12
C GLN A 350 -3.57 17.50 11.94
N ALA A 351 -3.07 17.24 10.73
CA ALA A 351 -3.41 18.00 9.54
C ALA A 351 -4.74 17.57 8.89
N LEU A 352 -5.22 16.36 9.19
CA LEU A 352 -6.38 15.76 8.52
C LEU A 352 -7.71 16.22 9.13
N GLN A 353 -8.66 16.51 8.24
CA GLN A 353 -10.07 16.59 8.57
C GLN A 353 -10.73 15.21 8.38
N THR A 354 -11.48 14.77 9.39
CA THR A 354 -12.12 13.44 9.42
C THR A 354 -13.18 13.26 8.34
N ILE A 355 -13.15 12.09 7.69
CA ILE A 355 -14.25 11.58 6.86
C ILE A 355 -14.84 10.35 7.55
N ASN A 356 -16.16 10.30 7.72
CA ASN A 356 -16.81 9.21 8.45
C ASN A 356 -17.29 8.10 7.48
N TYR A 357 -16.81 6.87 7.68
CA TYR A 357 -17.18 5.68 6.89
C TYR A 357 -17.92 4.60 7.70
N GLY A 358 -18.19 4.84 8.99
CA GLY A 358 -18.61 3.80 9.92
C GLY A 358 -17.49 2.79 10.20
N ARG A 359 -17.71 1.87 11.14
CA ARG A 359 -16.76 0.80 11.46
C ARG A 359 -17.09 -0.48 10.71
N ASP A 360 -16.14 -1.41 10.65
CA ASP A 360 -16.34 -2.74 10.07
C ASP A 360 -17.18 -3.66 10.98
N ASP A 361 -17.02 -3.53 12.29
CA ASP A 361 -17.68 -4.35 13.30
C ASP A 361 -19.11 -3.86 13.66
N GLU A 362 -19.58 -2.80 13.00
CA GLU A 362 -20.94 -2.24 13.14
C GLU A 362 -21.87 -2.60 11.96
N LYS A 363 -21.34 -3.24 10.91
CA LYS A 363 -22.05 -3.52 9.65
C LYS A 363 -22.75 -4.88 9.61
#